data_AF-A0A939T635-F1
#
_entry.id   AF-A0A939T635-F1
#
_cell.length_a   1.000
_cell.length_b   1.000
_cell.length_c   1.000
_cell.angle_alpha   90.00
_cell.angle_beta   90.00
_cell.angle_gamma   90.00
#
_symmetry.space_group_name_H-M   'P 1'
#
loop_
_entity.id
_entity.type
_entity.pdbx_description
1 polymer ?
#
loop_
_entity_poly.entity_id
_entity_poly.type
_entity_poly.pdbx_seq_one_letter_code
_entity_poly.pdbx_strand_id
1 'polypeptide(L)'
;MSQSQRRAISRAGTLSIEGTSHQVVWHKASASGSGGCVEVASAGSAIFVQDSKVADGGAVIALPTTAWSCLVDLVRTGRLDLPVVREGE
;
A
#
# COMPACT_ATOMS: atom_id res chain seq x y z
N MET A 1 -17.10 -24.24 -14.98
CA MET A 1 -15.82 -23.86 -14.35
C MET A 1 -15.58 -22.38 -14.60
N SER A 2 -16.07 -21.49 -13.73
CA SER A 2 -15.87 -20.04 -13.90
C SER A 2 -14.75 -19.61 -12.96
N GLN A 3 -13.61 -19.24 -13.54
CA GLN A 3 -12.46 -18.72 -12.81
C GLN A 3 -12.92 -17.43 -12.11
N SER A 4 -13.10 -17.51 -10.81
CA SER A 4 -13.39 -16.37 -9.94
C SER A 4 -12.26 -15.36 -10.11
N GLN A 5 -12.49 -14.33 -10.93
CA GLN A 5 -11.53 -13.25 -11.16
C GLN A 5 -11.43 -12.44 -9.86
N ARG A 6 -10.42 -12.76 -9.06
CA ARG A 6 -9.98 -11.95 -7.90
C ARG A 6 -9.43 -10.61 -8.40
N ARG A 7 -10.28 -9.69 -8.85
CA ARG A 7 -9.85 -8.33 -9.18
C ARG A 7 -9.62 -7.57 -7.88
N ALA A 8 -8.41 -7.04 -7.71
CA ALA A 8 -8.13 -6.00 -6.73
C ALA A 8 -9.17 -4.87 -6.89
N ILE A 9 -9.60 -4.28 -5.78
CA ILE A 9 -10.46 -3.10 -5.82
C ILE A 9 -9.54 -1.95 -6.21
N SER A 10 -9.77 -1.38 -7.40
CA SER A 10 -8.95 -0.31 -7.95
C SER A 10 -9.72 1.01 -7.97
N ARG A 11 -9.05 2.12 -7.66
CA ARG A 11 -9.64 3.47 -7.65
C ARG A 11 -8.69 4.46 -8.33
N ALA A 12 -9.15 5.11 -9.39
CA ALA A 12 -8.40 6.20 -10.02
C ALA A 12 -8.53 7.49 -9.18
N GLY A 13 -7.47 8.31 -9.17
CA GLY A 13 -7.47 9.58 -8.46
C GLY A 13 -6.30 10.48 -8.86
N THR A 14 -6.30 11.70 -8.32
CA THR A 14 -5.17 12.63 -8.39
C THR A 14 -4.63 12.85 -7.00
N LEU A 15 -3.33 12.66 -6.82
CA LEU A 15 -2.61 12.86 -5.57
C LEU A 15 -1.70 14.07 -5.69
N SER A 16 -1.83 15.03 -4.78
CA SER A 16 -0.94 16.19 -4.70
C SER A 16 -0.02 16.07 -3.50
N ILE A 17 1.29 15.95 -3.73
CA ILE A 17 2.32 15.93 -2.69
C ILE A 17 3.29 17.06 -2.97
N GLU A 18 3.55 17.91 -1.97
CA GLU A 18 4.52 19.02 -2.06
C GLU A 18 4.28 19.93 -3.29
N GLY A 19 3.02 20.12 -3.68
CA GLY A 19 2.64 20.93 -4.85
C GLY A 19 2.74 20.22 -6.21
N THR A 20 3.22 18.97 -6.27
CA THR A 20 3.27 18.16 -7.49
C THR A 20 2.07 17.22 -7.57
N SER A 21 1.30 17.31 -8.66
CA SER A 21 0.15 16.44 -8.93
C SER A 21 0.57 15.16 -9.65
N HIS A 22 0.10 14.02 -9.14
CA HIS A 22 0.34 12.68 -9.69
C HIS A 22 -1.00 12.04 -10.04
N GLN A 23 -1.14 11.56 -11.28
CA GLN A 23 -2.24 10.67 -11.64
C GLN A 23 -1.95 9.29 -11.10
N VAL A 24 -2.86 8.75 -10.29
CA VAL A 24 -2.65 7.50 -9.56
C VAL A 24 -3.83 6.56 -9.74
N VAL A 25 -3.52 5.27 -9.81
CA VAL A 25 -4.50 4.19 -9.67
C VAL A 25 -4.17 3.46 -8.39
N TRP A 26 -5.01 3.64 -7.39
CA TRP A 26 -4.93 2.97 -6.10
C TRP A 26 -5.39 1.53 -6.24
N HIS A 27 -4.63 0.61 -5.65
CA HIS A 27 -4.93 -0.80 -5.62
C HIS A 27 -5.03 -1.29 -4.18
N LYS A 28 -6.11 -2.00 -3.88
CA LYS A 28 -6.31 -2.69 -2.60
C LYS A 28 -6.52 -4.18 -2.87
N ALA A 29 -5.92 -5.04 -2.03
CA ALA A 29 -6.09 -6.49 -2.16
C ALA A 29 -7.58 -6.87 -2.06
N SER A 30 -8.01 -7.91 -2.79
CA SER A 30 -9.39 -8.38 -2.72
C SER A 30 -9.73 -9.07 -1.39
N ALA A 31 -8.70 -9.55 -0.67
CA ALA A 31 -8.83 -10.20 0.65
C ALA A 31 -8.90 -9.20 1.82
N SER A 32 -8.80 -7.90 1.53
CA SER A 32 -8.89 -6.81 2.48
C SER A 32 -10.31 -6.69 3.09
N GLY A 33 -10.50 -7.23 4.30
CA GLY A 33 -11.73 -7.11 5.11
C GLY A 33 -11.84 -5.79 5.89
N SER A 34 -12.71 -5.73 6.91
CA SER A 34 -12.98 -4.51 7.69
C SER A 34 -11.84 -4.08 8.66
N GLY A 35 -10.87 -4.96 8.91
CA GLY A 35 -9.85 -4.79 9.95
C GLY A 35 -8.80 -3.71 9.70
N GLY A 36 -8.51 -3.35 8.45
CA GLY A 36 -7.45 -2.38 8.14
C GLY A 36 -6.79 -2.74 6.82
N CYS A 37 -6.89 -1.85 5.83
CA CYS A 37 -6.42 -2.14 4.49
C CYS A 37 -5.68 -0.94 3.94
N VAL A 38 -4.48 -1.20 3.43
CA VAL A 38 -3.69 -0.21 2.71
C VAL A 38 -4.11 -0.18 1.26
N GLU A 39 -4.06 0.99 0.65
CA GLU A 39 -4.07 1.15 -0.80
C GLU A 39 -2.67 1.53 -1.26
N VAL A 40 -2.26 1.00 -2.42
CA VAL A 40 -0.96 1.27 -3.02
C VAL A 40 -1.15 1.78 -4.44
N ALA A 41 -0.42 2.83 -4.83
CA ALA A 41 -0.40 3.33 -6.19
C ALA A 41 1.04 3.56 -6.66
N SER A 42 1.34 3.20 -7.91
CA SER A 42 2.60 3.53 -8.56
C SER A 42 2.46 4.75 -9.45
N ALA A 43 3.35 5.74 -9.34
CA ALA A 43 3.48 6.81 -10.32
C ALA A 43 4.95 7.22 -10.50
N GLY A 44 5.45 7.13 -11.73
CA GLY A 44 6.85 7.43 -12.03
C GLY A 44 7.81 6.54 -11.23
N SER A 45 8.75 7.17 -10.52
CA SER A 45 9.75 6.51 -9.66
C SER A 45 9.30 6.35 -8.21
N ALA A 46 8.02 6.63 -7.91
CA ALA A 46 7.46 6.56 -6.57
C ALA A 46 6.33 5.53 -6.44
N ILE A 47 6.24 4.94 -5.26
CA ILE A 47 5.13 4.14 -4.77
C ILE A 47 4.50 4.89 -3.61
N PHE A 48 3.20 5.12 -3.69
CA PHE A 48 2.40 5.76 -2.67
C PHE A 48 1.61 4.73 -1.89
N VAL A 49 1.55 4.89 -0.58
CA VAL A 49 0.81 4.02 0.34
C VAL A 49 -0.08 4.89 1.22
N GLN A 50 -1.35 4.52 1.35
CA GLN A 50 -2.29 5.19 2.25
C GLN A 50 -3.18 4.19 2.98
N ASP A 51 -3.78 4.62 4.10
CA ASP A 51 -4.86 3.88 4.74
C ASP A 51 -6.16 4.09 3.96
N SER A 52 -6.77 3.00 3.50
CA SER A 52 -8.04 3.00 2.76
C SER A 52 -9.22 3.61 3.54
N LYS A 53 -9.18 3.63 4.87
CA LYS A 53 -10.28 4.11 5.74
C LYS A 53 -10.36 5.63 5.80
N VAL A 54 -9.23 6.30 5.62
CA VAL A 54 -9.11 7.77 5.62
C VAL A 54 -8.65 8.28 4.26
N ALA A 55 -8.98 7.55 3.19
CA ALA A 55 -8.66 7.92 1.82
C ALA A 55 -9.09 9.37 1.52
N ASP A 56 -8.35 10.04 0.63
CA ASP A 56 -8.59 11.41 0.16
C ASP A 56 -8.47 12.53 1.25
N GLY A 57 -7.91 12.21 2.41
CA GLY A 57 -7.56 13.18 3.45
C GLY A 57 -6.52 12.72 4.48
N GLY A 58 -6.12 11.44 4.43
CA GLY A 58 -5.09 10.86 5.28
C GLY A 58 -3.66 11.11 4.80
N ALA A 59 -2.70 10.79 5.66
CA ALA A 59 -1.29 10.84 5.30
C ALA A 59 -0.96 9.81 4.20
N VAL A 60 -0.13 10.23 3.25
CA VAL A 60 0.40 9.36 2.19
C VAL A 60 1.89 9.20 2.39
N ILE A 61 2.34 7.95 2.43
CA ILE A 61 3.76 7.61 2.46
C ILE A 61 4.23 7.46 1.02
N ALA A 62 5.24 8.24 0.63
CA ALA A 62 5.91 8.14 -0.66
C ALA A 62 7.24 7.40 -0.51
N LEU A 63 7.42 6.33 -1.28
CA LEU A 63 8.63 5.52 -1.30
C LEU A 63 9.22 5.49 -2.70
N PRO A 64 10.55 5.57 -2.87
CA PRO A 64 11.18 5.22 -4.14
C PRO A 64 10.84 3.78 -4.53
N THR A 65 10.70 3.49 -5.82
CA THR A 65 10.42 2.14 -6.33
C THR A 65 11.42 1.10 -5.84
N THR A 66 12.71 1.47 -5.72
CA THR A 66 13.77 0.60 -5.19
C THR A 66 13.56 0.26 -3.71
N ALA A 67 13.16 1.23 -2.89
CA ALA A 67 12.85 1.01 -1.48
C ALA A 67 11.60 0.13 -1.31
N TRP A 68 10.59 0.34 -2.16
CA TRP A 68 9.40 -0.51 -2.18
C TRP A 68 9.72 -1.96 -2.53
N SER A 69 10.53 -2.20 -3.57
CA SER A 69 10.97 -3.56 -3.92
C SER A 69 11.70 -4.24 -2.77
N CYS A 70 12.64 -3.53 -2.13
CA CYS A 70 13.35 -4.04 -0.96
C CYS A 70 12.39 -4.39 0.19
N LEU A 71 11.44 -3.49 0.50
CA LEU A 71 10.41 -3.73 1.52
C LEU A 71 9.61 -5.01 1.21
N VAL A 72 9.12 -5.16 -0.02
CA VAL A 72 8.33 -6.33 -0.44
C VAL A 72 9.15 -7.62 -0.30
N ASP A 73 10.42 -7.61 -0.66
CA ASP A 73 11.29 -8.78 -0.52
C ASP A 73 11.58 -9.11 0.95
N LEU A 74 11.77 -8.11 1.80
CA LEU A 74 11.93 -8.30 3.25
C LEU A 74 10.67 -8.88 3.89
N VAL A 75 9.47 -8.43 3.49
CA VAL A 75 8.19 -9.00 3.92
C VAL A 75 8.06 -10.44 3.43
N ARG A 76 8.32 -10.70 2.14
CA ARG A 76 8.18 -12.04 1.56
C ARG A 76 9.10 -13.07 2.19
N THR A 77 10.28 -12.64 2.62
CA THR A 77 11.28 -13.50 3.29
C THR A 77 11.04 -13.63 4.80
N GLY A 78 9.98 -13.02 5.33
CA GLY A 78 9.67 -13.04 6.77
C GLY A 78 10.67 -12.26 7.63
N ARG A 79 11.58 -11.50 7.03
CA ARG A 79 12.60 -10.73 7.76
C ARG A 79 12.02 -9.56 8.56
N LEU A 80 10.78 -9.18 8.26
CA LEU A 80 10.02 -8.18 8.99
C LEU A 80 8.94 -8.79 9.91
N ASP A 81 8.91 -10.12 10.05
CA ASP A 81 8.11 -10.81 11.07
C ASP A 81 8.82 -10.71 12.42
N LEU A 82 8.99 -9.47 12.89
CA LEU A 82 9.74 -9.17 14.11
C LEU A 82 9.00 -9.79 15.31
N PRO A 83 9.74 -10.42 16.25
CA PRO A 83 9.13 -10.91 17.47
C PRO A 83 8.51 -9.72 18.23
N VAL A 84 7.30 -9.92 18.75
CA VAL A 84 6.71 -8.96 19.69
C VAL A 84 7.52 -9.05 20.98
N VAL A 85 8.55 -8.20 21.11
CA VAL A 85 9.26 -8.04 22.37
C VAL A 85 8.31 -7.33 23.32
N ARG A 86 7.80 -8.06 24.31
CA ARG A 86 7.17 -7.43 25.48
C ARG A 86 8.32 -7.10 26.42
N GLU A 87 8.68 -5.82 26.52
CA GLU A 87 9.64 -5.41 27.54
C GLU A 87 9.00 -5.61 28.92
N GLY A 88 9.57 -6.51 29.73
CA GLY A 88 9.25 -6.70 31.15
C GLY A 88 8.73 -8.09 31.54
N GLU A 89 9.64 -9.04 31.74
CA GLU A 89 9.53 -10.11 32.75
C GLU A 89 10.77 -10.09 33.65
#